data_AF-A0A3A6P8R8-F1
#
_entry.id   AF-A0A3A6P8R8-F1
#
_cell.length_a   1.000
_cell.length_b   1.000
_cell.length_c   1.000
_cell.angle_alpha   90.00
_cell.angle_beta   90.00
_cell.angle_gamma   90.00
#
_symmetry.space_group_name_H-M   'P 1'
#
loop_
_entity.id
_entity.type
_entity.pdbx_description
1 polymer ?
#
loop_
_entity_poly.entity_id
_entity_poly.type
_entity_poly.pdbx_seq_one_letter_code
_entity_poly.pdbx_strand_id
1 'polypeptide(L)'
;MRPVFCFIDDADFELDTFRENAAEAFQGVEFVYARDFADAQRKLEGRRCLCFLLDIYGAAPGSEPGELPQAEDLAPALGQGFAVEELYQDLPGEGSARDNQFLRRLYARVQAAQKAFTRAAIGLGQGPSFGLESLARVREHHPWAATLGYSRKALYGDAAAMCAAGAEGVLQKPQGADDEAIAQATRRAAPGLARSAFAAVNRRLACLAGALGLRLCREGVSLNLAEVLGEALALLGGDGAGPPTASRDEVLDKFRVLRLKEMELAEADLGLILAVWDWLGRET
;
A
#
# COMPACT_ATOMS: atom_id res chain seq x y z
N MET A 1 11.07 -3.29 -20.84
CA MET A 1 11.72 -2.86 -19.58
C MET A 1 10.95 -3.49 -18.44
N ARG A 2 11.59 -3.83 -17.33
CA ARG A 2 10.87 -4.36 -16.16
C ARG A 2 10.05 -3.24 -15.51
N PRO A 3 8.80 -3.51 -15.10
CA PRO A 3 8.04 -2.53 -14.33
C PRO A 3 8.74 -2.17 -13.03
N VAL A 4 8.62 -0.90 -12.62
CA VAL A 4 9.28 -0.39 -11.41
C VAL A 4 8.30 -0.33 -10.25
N PHE A 5 8.69 -0.90 -9.12
CA PHE A 5 8.05 -0.75 -7.82
C PHE A 5 8.93 0.14 -6.95
N CYS A 6 8.33 0.91 -6.04
CA CYS A 6 9.05 1.78 -5.13
C CYS A 6 8.67 1.45 -3.68
N PHE A 7 9.67 1.29 -2.82
CA PHE A 7 9.49 1.18 -1.38
C PHE A 7 10.02 2.46 -0.71
N ILE A 8 9.14 3.15 0.01
CA ILE A 8 9.44 4.38 0.75
C ILE A 8 9.39 4.09 2.25
N ASP A 9 10.51 4.33 2.92
CA ASP A 9 10.70 4.10 4.35
C ASP A 9 11.81 5.02 4.87
N ASP A 10 11.57 5.74 5.97
CA ASP A 10 12.56 6.69 6.50
C ASP A 10 13.74 6.00 7.23
N ALA A 11 13.62 4.69 7.50
CA ALA A 11 14.67 3.88 8.12
C ALA A 11 15.46 3.04 7.11
N ASP A 12 16.78 3.29 7.02
CA ASP A 12 17.69 2.52 6.15
C ASP A 12 17.64 1.02 6.42
N PHE A 13 17.56 0.63 7.70
CA PHE A 13 17.45 -0.77 8.12
C PHE A 13 16.26 -1.48 7.47
N GLU A 14 15.10 -0.82 7.35
CA GLU A 14 13.91 -1.41 6.73
C GLU A 14 14.09 -1.57 5.21
N LEU A 15 14.69 -0.57 4.56
CA LEU A 15 15.01 -0.61 3.13
C LEU A 15 15.98 -1.75 2.81
N ASP A 16 17.04 -1.90 3.60
CA ASP A 16 18.06 -2.94 3.42
C ASP A 16 17.48 -4.33 3.74
N THR A 17 16.74 -4.45 4.84
CA THR A 17 16.04 -5.70 5.20
C THR A 17 15.11 -6.15 4.07
N PHE A 18 14.30 -5.25 3.51
CA PHE A 18 13.42 -5.59 2.40
C PHE A 18 14.22 -6.00 1.16
N ARG A 19 15.28 -5.26 0.82
CA ARG A 19 16.11 -5.54 -0.35
C ARG A 19 16.72 -6.94 -0.29
N GLU A 20 17.26 -7.31 0.86
CA GLU A 20 17.95 -8.58 1.05
C GLU A 20 17.00 -9.76 1.22
N ASN A 21 15.80 -9.54 1.78
CA ASN A 21 14.97 -10.63 2.26
C ASN A 21 13.59 -10.73 1.59
N ALA A 22 13.12 -9.70 0.90
CA ALA A 22 11.79 -9.69 0.28
C ALA A 22 11.81 -9.48 -1.23
N ALA A 23 12.72 -8.66 -1.75
CA ALA A 23 12.67 -8.22 -3.15
C ALA A 23 12.75 -9.37 -4.16
N GLU A 24 13.48 -10.45 -3.87
CA GLU A 24 13.59 -11.62 -4.77
C GLU A 24 12.23 -12.29 -5.05
N ALA A 25 11.28 -12.23 -4.11
CA ALA A 25 9.94 -12.79 -4.29
C ALA A 25 9.11 -12.03 -5.34
N PHE A 26 9.51 -10.81 -5.71
CA PHE A 26 8.86 -9.98 -6.70
C PHE A 26 9.48 -10.17 -8.08
N GLN A 27 9.33 -11.37 -8.62
CA GLN A 27 9.86 -11.71 -9.94
C GLN A 27 9.26 -10.81 -11.04
N GLY A 28 10.11 -10.42 -11.99
CA GLY A 28 9.70 -9.62 -13.15
C GLY A 28 9.56 -8.11 -12.89
N VAL A 29 9.82 -7.61 -11.68
CA VAL A 29 9.83 -6.17 -11.37
C VAL A 29 11.19 -5.71 -10.84
N GLU A 30 11.45 -4.42 -10.98
CA GLU A 30 12.62 -3.73 -10.42
C GLU A 30 12.20 -2.88 -9.22
N PHE A 31 13.01 -2.82 -8.16
CA PHE A 31 12.74 -1.96 -7.00
C PHE A 31 13.59 -0.70 -6.97
N VAL A 32 12.92 0.41 -6.65
CA VAL A 32 13.53 1.65 -6.17
C VAL A 32 13.28 1.78 -4.68
N TYR A 33 14.34 2.05 -3.90
CA TYR A 33 14.28 2.25 -2.46
C TYR A 33 14.54 3.72 -2.14
N ALA A 34 13.65 4.36 -1.40
CA ALA A 34 13.72 5.78 -1.11
C ALA A 34 13.35 6.09 0.35
N ARG A 35 13.90 7.17 0.90
CA ARG A 35 13.60 7.60 2.28
C ARG A 35 12.32 8.40 2.41
N ASP A 36 11.98 9.12 1.35
CA ASP A 36 10.79 9.94 1.24
C ASP A 36 10.37 10.00 -0.24
N PHE A 37 9.27 10.70 -0.50
CA PHE A 37 8.76 10.83 -1.87
C PHE A 37 9.68 11.66 -2.78
N ALA A 38 10.37 12.68 -2.27
CA ALA A 38 11.28 13.49 -3.09
C ALA A 38 12.50 12.68 -3.53
N ASP A 39 13.03 11.83 -2.64
CA ASP A 39 14.08 10.88 -2.94
C ASP A 39 13.61 9.82 -3.95
N ALA A 40 12.37 9.35 -3.83
CA ALA A 40 11.76 8.44 -4.80
C ALA A 40 11.70 9.07 -6.20
N GLN A 41 11.25 10.33 -6.32
CA GLN A 41 11.18 11.03 -7.60
C GLN A 41 12.55 11.16 -8.27
N ARG A 42 13.60 11.51 -7.50
CA ARG A 42 14.97 11.58 -8.03
C ARG A 42 15.45 10.23 -8.55
N LYS A 43 15.26 9.16 -7.77
CA LYS A 43 15.72 7.80 -8.12
C LYS A 43 14.91 7.11 -9.21
N LEU A 44 13.64 7.52 -9.38
CA LEU A 44 12.82 7.05 -10.48
C LEU A 44 13.31 7.62 -11.82
N GLU A 45 13.92 8.81 -11.85
CA GLU A 45 14.47 9.43 -13.06
C GLU A 45 13.44 9.50 -14.21
N GLY A 46 12.18 9.80 -13.87
CA GLY A 46 11.06 9.85 -14.81
C GLY A 46 10.53 8.48 -15.26
N ARG A 47 11.07 7.36 -14.74
CA ARG A 47 10.51 6.02 -14.99
C ARG A 47 9.13 5.89 -14.38
N ARG A 48 8.28 5.12 -15.06
CA ARG A 48 6.93 4.83 -14.62
C ARG A 48 6.96 3.81 -13.48
N CYS A 49 6.63 4.27 -12.27
CA CYS A 49 6.36 3.37 -11.16
C CYS A 49 4.92 2.85 -11.23
N LEU A 50 4.73 1.56 -10.94
CA LEU A 50 3.42 0.90 -10.95
C LEU A 50 2.90 0.55 -9.55
N CYS A 51 3.78 0.51 -8.55
CA CYS A 51 3.40 0.19 -7.18
C CYS A 51 4.30 0.93 -6.19
N PHE A 52 3.68 1.58 -5.21
CA PHE A 52 4.36 2.15 -4.06
C PHE A 52 4.00 1.35 -2.80
N LEU A 53 5.02 0.87 -2.11
CA LEU A 53 4.93 0.43 -0.71
C LEU A 53 5.36 1.61 0.15
N LEU A 54 4.49 2.08 1.04
CA LEU A 54 4.74 3.25 1.87
C LEU A 54 4.77 2.84 3.34
N ASP A 55 5.84 3.13 4.09
CA ASP A 55 5.68 3.15 5.53
C ASP A 55 4.62 4.18 5.91
N ILE A 56 3.78 3.80 6.87
CA ILE A 56 2.73 4.64 7.39
C ILE A 56 3.33 5.64 8.38
N TYR A 57 4.21 5.16 9.26
CA TYR A 57 4.85 5.98 10.28
C TYR A 57 6.24 6.37 9.82
N GLY A 58 6.57 7.65 9.95
CA GLY A 58 7.90 8.18 9.75
C GLY A 58 7.97 9.59 10.31
N ALA A 59 9.16 10.20 10.21
CA ALA A 59 9.34 11.61 10.54
C ALA A 59 8.48 12.49 9.61
N ALA A 60 7.72 13.41 10.19
CA ALA A 60 6.97 14.37 9.36
C ALA A 60 7.96 15.29 8.60
N PRO A 61 7.65 15.72 7.36
CA PRO A 61 8.51 16.64 6.65
C PRO A 61 8.71 17.95 7.42
N GLY A 62 9.95 18.22 7.81
CA GLY A 62 10.31 19.43 8.56
C GLY A 62 10.07 19.37 10.08
N SER A 63 9.72 18.22 10.66
CA SER A 63 9.67 18.06 12.12
C SER A 63 11.07 17.84 12.70
N GLU A 64 11.36 18.48 13.83
CA GLU A 64 12.55 18.17 14.62
C GLU A 64 12.44 16.78 15.26
N PRO A 65 13.57 16.08 15.49
CA PRO A 65 13.57 14.82 16.22
C PRO A 65 12.98 15.03 17.61
N GLY A 66 11.98 14.21 17.94
CA GLY A 66 11.37 14.25 19.26
C GLY A 66 12.23 13.64 20.37
N GLU A 67 11.83 13.83 21.62
CA GLU A 67 12.49 13.23 22.78
C GLU A 67 11.83 11.92 23.19
N LEU A 68 12.63 10.97 23.68
CA LEU A 68 12.10 9.73 24.26
C LEU A 68 11.19 10.07 25.45
N PRO A 69 9.94 9.59 25.46
CA PRO A 69 9.05 9.83 26.59
C PRO A 69 9.60 9.18 27.86
N GLN A 70 9.48 9.87 29.00
CA GLN A 70 9.93 9.34 30.28
C GLN A 70 9.01 8.20 30.74
N ALA A 71 9.58 7.23 31.47
CA ALA A 71 8.82 6.07 31.95
C ALA A 71 7.62 6.46 32.82
N GLU A 72 7.75 7.54 33.59
CA GLU A 72 6.74 8.11 34.48
C GLU A 72 5.51 8.64 33.72
N ASP A 73 5.70 9.13 32.49
CA ASP A 73 4.61 9.62 31.64
C ASP A 73 3.89 8.49 30.92
N LEU A 74 4.62 7.41 30.61
CA LEU A 74 4.11 6.27 29.85
C LEU A 74 3.40 5.24 30.74
N ALA A 75 3.88 5.00 31.96
CA ALA A 75 3.37 3.96 32.84
C ALA A 75 1.88 4.13 33.22
N PRO A 76 1.37 5.33 33.56
CA PRO A 76 -0.06 5.54 33.80
C PRO A 76 -0.91 5.26 32.55
N ALA A 77 -0.41 5.64 31.37
CA ALA A 77 -1.09 5.47 30.10
C ALA A 77 -1.13 4.00 29.63
N LEU A 78 -0.10 3.22 29.97
CA LEU A 78 -0.05 1.76 29.78
C LEU A 78 -0.81 0.99 30.85
N GLY A 79 -1.34 1.68 31.86
CA GLY A 79 -2.29 1.09 32.78
C GLY A 79 -1.73 0.58 34.08
N GLN A 80 -0.63 1.17 34.57
CA GLN A 80 -0.15 0.94 35.92
C GLN A 80 -1.31 1.12 36.92
N GLY A 81 -1.57 0.10 37.75
CA GLY A 81 -2.69 0.08 38.70
C GLY A 81 -3.97 -0.61 38.20
N PHE A 82 -3.97 -1.23 37.01
CA PHE A 82 -5.11 -2.01 36.53
C PHE A 82 -5.21 -3.37 37.21
N ALA A 83 -6.30 -3.58 37.94
CA ALA A 83 -6.64 -4.86 38.54
C ALA A 83 -7.40 -5.71 37.52
N VAL A 84 -6.88 -6.90 37.19
CA VAL A 84 -7.50 -7.85 36.25
C VAL A 84 -8.92 -8.20 36.69
N GLU A 85 -9.17 -8.17 37.99
CA GLU A 85 -10.46 -8.41 38.64
C GLU A 85 -11.54 -7.44 38.14
N GLU A 86 -11.20 -6.21 37.77
CA GLU A 86 -12.14 -5.22 37.20
C GLU A 86 -12.75 -5.69 35.87
N LEU A 87 -12.09 -6.58 35.13
CA LEU A 87 -12.67 -7.19 33.93
C LEU A 87 -13.88 -8.08 34.28
N TYR A 88 -13.88 -8.67 35.47
CA TYR A 88 -14.86 -9.67 35.90
C TYR A 88 -15.93 -9.13 36.86
N GLN A 89 -15.75 -7.93 37.43
CA GLN A 89 -16.68 -7.31 38.38
C GLN A 89 -18.04 -6.99 37.75
N ASP A 90 -19.13 -7.34 38.44
CA ASP A 90 -20.51 -6.98 38.06
C ASP A 90 -20.87 -7.31 36.59
N LEU A 91 -20.36 -8.42 36.06
CA LEU A 91 -20.76 -8.87 34.74
C LEU A 91 -22.21 -9.38 34.76
N PRO A 92 -23.05 -9.01 33.78
CA PRO A 92 -24.47 -9.29 33.78
C PRO A 92 -24.73 -10.77 33.45
N GLY A 93 -25.38 -11.48 34.38
CA GLY A 93 -25.93 -12.82 34.16
C GLY A 93 -24.98 -13.82 33.49
N GLU A 94 -25.55 -14.72 32.71
CA GLU A 94 -24.85 -15.70 31.86
C GLU A 94 -25.10 -15.41 30.38
N GLY A 95 -24.21 -15.90 29.51
CA GLY A 95 -24.34 -15.82 28.06
C GLY A 95 -23.81 -14.53 27.43
N SER A 96 -24.26 -14.24 26.21
CA SER A 96 -23.63 -13.26 25.30
C SER A 96 -23.50 -11.83 25.85
N ALA A 97 -24.37 -11.41 26.76
CA ALA A 97 -24.28 -10.09 27.39
C ALA A 97 -23.07 -9.99 28.33
N ARG A 98 -22.80 -11.05 29.10
CA ARG A 98 -21.63 -11.18 29.98
C ARG A 98 -20.34 -11.09 29.17
N ASP A 99 -20.26 -11.89 28.10
CA ASP A 99 -19.08 -11.98 27.23
C ASP A 99 -18.80 -10.66 26.53
N ASN A 100 -19.83 -10.00 26.00
CA ASN A 100 -19.69 -8.70 25.36
C ASN A 100 -19.19 -7.62 26.32
N GLN A 101 -19.67 -7.59 27.56
CA GLN A 101 -19.21 -6.62 28.54
C GLN A 101 -17.75 -6.85 28.94
N PHE A 102 -17.36 -8.12 29.13
CA PHE A 102 -15.97 -8.49 29.35
C PHE A 102 -15.07 -8.03 28.20
N LEU A 103 -15.44 -8.36 26.95
CA LEU A 103 -14.68 -7.98 25.76
C LEU A 103 -14.58 -6.45 25.59
N ARG A 104 -15.65 -5.70 25.88
CA ARG A 104 -15.61 -4.23 25.86
C ARG A 104 -14.61 -3.66 26.86
N ARG A 105 -14.58 -4.19 28.09
CA ARG A 105 -13.63 -3.75 29.12
C ARG A 105 -12.21 -4.11 28.75
N LEU A 106 -11.98 -5.33 28.28
CA LEU A 106 -10.65 -5.75 27.81
C LEU A 106 -10.18 -4.89 26.63
N TYR A 107 -11.06 -4.62 25.66
CA TYR A 107 -10.73 -3.79 24.51
C TYR A 107 -10.45 -2.32 24.89
N ALA A 108 -11.13 -1.78 25.91
CA ALA A 108 -10.81 -0.44 26.44
C ALA A 108 -9.34 -0.35 26.91
N ARG A 109 -8.76 -1.46 27.40
CA ARG A 109 -7.33 -1.54 27.77
C ARG A 109 -6.43 -1.50 26.54
N VAL A 110 -6.78 -2.27 25.52
CA VAL A 110 -6.09 -2.22 24.22
C VAL A 110 -6.11 -0.81 23.65
N GLN A 111 -7.26 -0.13 23.71
CA GLN A 111 -7.40 1.24 23.22
C GLN A 111 -6.55 2.23 24.04
N ALA A 112 -6.47 2.06 25.37
CA ALA A 112 -5.60 2.90 26.21
C ALA A 112 -4.12 2.74 25.82
N ALA A 113 -3.65 1.49 25.65
CA ALA A 113 -2.29 1.21 25.20
C ALA A 113 -2.00 1.76 23.80
N GLN A 114 -2.96 1.65 22.87
CA GLN A 114 -2.86 2.26 21.54
C GLN A 114 -2.73 3.78 21.59
N LYS A 115 -3.53 4.45 22.44
CA LYS A 115 -3.42 5.91 22.65
C LYS A 115 -2.07 6.29 23.25
N ALA A 116 -1.56 5.51 24.21
CA ALA A 116 -0.24 5.70 24.79
C ALA A 116 0.85 5.58 23.71
N PHE A 117 0.77 4.54 22.87
CA PHE A 117 1.66 4.34 21.74
C PHE A 117 1.62 5.52 20.76
N THR A 118 0.44 5.98 20.34
CA THR A 118 0.33 7.12 19.41
C THR A 118 0.94 8.39 20.00
N ARG A 119 0.73 8.67 21.29
CA ARG A 119 1.35 9.82 21.95
C ARG A 119 2.87 9.70 21.99
N ALA A 120 3.39 8.52 22.31
CA ALA A 120 4.83 8.27 22.30
C ALA A 120 5.43 8.44 20.90
N ALA A 121 4.76 7.93 19.87
CA ALA A 121 5.19 8.10 18.48
C ALA A 121 5.24 9.58 18.09
N ILE A 122 4.17 10.34 18.37
CA ILE A 122 4.12 11.79 18.11
C ILE A 122 5.22 12.52 18.89
N GLY A 123 5.43 12.17 20.16
CA GLY A 123 6.49 12.72 20.99
C GLY A 123 7.90 12.47 20.43
N LEU A 124 8.07 11.40 19.65
CA LEU A 124 9.29 11.06 18.90
C LEU A 124 9.35 11.70 17.50
N GLY A 125 8.38 12.55 17.15
CA GLY A 125 8.27 13.15 15.81
C GLY A 125 7.78 12.16 14.73
N GLN A 126 7.29 10.98 15.11
CA GLN A 126 6.76 9.98 14.20
C GLN A 126 5.24 10.01 14.16
N GLY A 127 4.67 9.87 12.96
CA GLY A 127 3.22 9.78 12.83
C GLY A 127 2.74 9.28 11.49
N PRO A 128 1.43 8.96 11.39
CA PRO A 128 0.83 8.48 10.15
C PRO A 128 0.77 9.55 9.03
N SER A 129 1.04 10.82 9.35
CA SER A 129 1.10 11.90 8.36
C SER A 129 2.17 11.65 7.30
N PHE A 130 3.29 11.01 7.65
CA PHE A 130 4.34 10.64 6.70
C PHE A 130 3.81 9.78 5.54
N GLY A 131 3.12 8.68 5.86
CA GLY A 131 2.55 7.79 4.85
C GLY A 131 1.40 8.44 4.08
N LEU A 132 0.56 9.24 4.75
CA LEU A 132 -0.57 9.94 4.12
C LEU A 132 -0.11 11.03 3.14
N GLU A 133 0.90 11.80 3.50
CA GLU A 133 1.49 12.80 2.61
C GLU A 133 2.19 12.15 1.42
N SER A 134 2.94 11.07 1.65
CA SER A 134 3.54 10.28 0.58
C SER A 134 2.48 9.73 -0.39
N LEU A 135 1.36 9.21 0.13
CA LEU A 135 0.23 8.76 -0.67
C LEU A 135 -0.38 9.89 -1.51
N ALA A 136 -0.61 11.06 -0.91
CA ALA A 136 -1.14 12.22 -1.63
C ALA A 136 -0.24 12.61 -2.80
N ARG A 137 1.09 12.62 -2.59
CA ARG A 137 2.07 12.91 -3.64
C ARG A 137 2.14 11.83 -4.72
N VAL A 138 2.06 10.56 -4.34
CA VAL A 138 1.95 9.45 -5.32
C VAL A 138 0.71 9.62 -6.20
N ARG A 139 -0.43 10.01 -5.63
CA ARG A 139 -1.67 10.24 -6.40
C ARG A 139 -1.56 11.42 -7.35
N GLU A 140 -0.85 12.47 -6.97
CA GLU A 140 -0.58 13.65 -7.79
C GLU A 140 0.33 13.31 -9.00
N HIS A 141 1.43 12.60 -8.78
CA HIS A 141 2.48 12.40 -9.80
C HIS A 141 2.44 11.05 -10.52
N HIS A 142 1.83 10.03 -9.91
CA HIS A 142 1.73 8.67 -10.44
C HIS A 142 0.31 8.12 -10.28
N PRO A 143 -0.71 8.77 -10.88
CA PRO A 143 -2.12 8.45 -10.63
C PRO A 143 -2.51 7.01 -11.00
N TRP A 144 -1.78 6.34 -11.89
CA TRP A 144 -1.99 4.94 -12.27
C TRP A 144 -1.41 3.92 -11.29
N ALA A 145 -0.46 4.32 -10.44
CA ALA A 145 0.25 3.37 -9.57
C ALA A 145 -0.66 2.87 -8.45
N ALA A 146 -0.55 1.58 -8.11
CA ALA A 146 -1.08 1.07 -6.86
C ALA A 146 -0.25 1.62 -5.69
N THR A 147 -0.86 1.75 -4.53
CA THR A 147 -0.24 2.25 -3.32
C THR A 147 -0.74 1.47 -2.13
N LEU A 148 0.18 0.87 -1.38
CA LEU A 148 -0.09 0.06 -0.21
C LEU A 148 0.64 0.65 0.99
N GLY A 149 -0.07 0.85 2.09
CA GLY A 149 0.60 1.06 3.37
C GLY A 149 1.33 -0.21 3.78
N TYR A 150 2.54 -0.10 4.30
CA TYR A 150 3.36 -1.23 4.73
C TYR A 150 4.06 -0.88 6.03
N SER A 151 3.56 -1.35 7.18
CA SER A 151 4.06 -0.89 8.48
C SER A 151 4.08 -1.98 9.53
N ARG A 152 4.97 -1.84 10.53
CA ARG A 152 5.01 -2.68 11.74
C ARG A 152 4.02 -2.20 12.79
N LYS A 153 3.76 -0.89 12.81
CA LYS A 153 3.14 -0.19 13.94
C LYS A 153 1.74 0.35 13.64
N ALA A 154 1.23 0.13 12.42
CA ALA A 154 -0.06 0.66 12.02
C ALA A 154 -1.19 0.11 12.88
N LEU A 155 -2.00 1.02 13.40
CA LEU A 155 -3.23 0.70 14.12
C LEU A 155 -4.39 0.60 13.14
N TYR A 156 -5.52 0.06 13.60
CA TYR A 156 -6.73 -0.03 12.80
C TYR A 156 -7.18 1.33 12.24
N GLY A 157 -7.08 2.39 13.04
CA GLY A 157 -7.40 3.75 12.62
C GLY A 157 -6.48 4.26 11.50
N ASP A 158 -5.20 3.90 11.53
CA ASP A 158 -4.23 4.29 10.51
C ASP A 158 -4.52 3.58 9.18
N ALA A 159 -4.85 2.28 9.24
CA ALA A 159 -5.26 1.53 8.06
C ALA A 159 -6.55 2.08 7.44
N ALA A 160 -7.53 2.44 8.27
CA ALA A 160 -8.75 3.09 7.80
C ALA A 160 -8.47 4.45 7.14
N ALA A 161 -7.56 5.25 7.71
CA ALA A 161 -7.15 6.54 7.13
C ALA A 161 -6.46 6.36 5.77
N MET A 162 -5.52 5.41 5.66
CA MET A 162 -4.85 5.10 4.39
C MET A 162 -5.84 4.68 3.30
N CYS A 163 -6.78 3.78 3.62
CA CYS A 163 -7.82 3.35 2.68
C CYS A 163 -8.74 4.52 2.28
N ALA A 164 -9.15 5.36 3.24
CA ALA A 164 -9.98 6.54 2.97
C ALA A 164 -9.27 7.58 2.09
N ALA A 165 -7.94 7.68 2.20
CA ALA A 165 -7.10 8.49 1.32
C ALA A 165 -6.81 7.83 -0.05
N GLY A 166 -7.34 6.63 -0.28
CA GLY A 166 -7.29 5.94 -1.57
C GLY A 166 -6.15 4.96 -1.74
N ALA A 167 -5.51 4.47 -0.67
CA ALA A 167 -4.61 3.31 -0.76
C ALA A 167 -5.38 2.03 -1.10
N GLU A 168 -4.78 1.13 -1.88
CA GLU A 168 -5.37 -0.16 -2.26
C GLU A 168 -5.35 -1.21 -1.14
N GLY A 169 -4.77 -0.87 0.02
CA GLY A 169 -4.70 -1.71 1.20
C GLY A 169 -3.55 -1.36 2.12
N VAL A 170 -3.49 -2.07 3.24
CA VAL A 170 -2.38 -1.99 4.21
C VAL A 170 -1.86 -3.40 4.48
N LEU A 171 -0.54 -3.52 4.51
CA LEU A 171 0.21 -4.75 4.72
C LEU A 171 1.03 -4.60 6.00
N GLN A 172 1.10 -5.70 6.75
CA GLN A 172 1.87 -5.76 7.99
C GLN A 172 3.32 -6.13 7.67
N LYS A 173 4.27 -5.30 8.06
CA LYS A 173 5.68 -5.66 8.10
C LYS A 173 5.88 -6.79 9.12
N PRO A 174 6.65 -7.84 8.78
CA PRO A 174 6.94 -8.92 9.72
C PRO A 174 7.65 -8.40 10.98
N GLN A 175 7.37 -9.08 12.10
CA GLN A 175 7.89 -8.77 13.42
C GLN A 175 8.92 -9.82 13.84
N GLY A 176 9.87 -9.44 14.69
CA GLY A 176 10.86 -10.33 15.29
C GLY A 176 11.43 -9.73 16.58
N ALA A 177 12.02 -10.58 17.42
CA ALA A 177 12.66 -10.16 18.67
C ALA A 177 14.03 -9.49 18.42
N ASP A 178 14.66 -9.81 17.28
CA ASP A 178 15.95 -9.32 16.82
C ASP A 178 16.00 -9.27 15.28
N ASP A 179 17.10 -8.77 14.74
CA ASP A 179 17.29 -8.57 13.29
C ASP A 179 17.26 -9.88 12.49
N GLU A 180 17.79 -10.98 13.06
CA GLU A 180 17.79 -12.29 12.39
C GLU A 180 16.36 -12.85 12.30
N ALA A 181 15.59 -12.74 13.38
CA ALA A 181 14.19 -13.11 13.41
C ALA A 181 13.37 -12.26 12.43
N ILE A 182 13.63 -10.95 12.36
CA ILE A 182 13.01 -10.05 11.38
C ILE A 182 13.35 -10.48 9.95
N ALA A 183 14.61 -10.78 9.65
CA ALA A 183 15.03 -11.22 8.32
C ALA A 183 14.35 -12.55 7.93
N GLN A 184 14.30 -13.53 8.84
CA GLN A 184 13.64 -14.81 8.60
C GLN A 184 12.12 -14.64 8.38
N ALA A 185 11.47 -13.83 9.22
CA ALA A 185 10.04 -13.54 9.09
C ALA A 185 9.74 -12.80 7.77
N THR A 186 10.63 -11.89 7.37
CA THR A 186 10.56 -11.16 6.08
C THR A 186 10.65 -12.11 4.90
N ARG A 187 11.65 -13.00 4.86
CA ARG A 187 11.77 -14.03 3.80
C ARG A 187 10.53 -14.91 3.71
N ARG A 188 9.97 -15.32 4.86
CA ARG A 188 8.77 -16.17 4.91
C ARG A 188 7.52 -15.44 4.38
N ALA A 189 7.37 -14.16 4.69
CA ALA A 189 6.22 -13.36 4.28
C ALA A 189 6.31 -12.87 2.82
N ALA A 190 7.52 -12.77 2.26
CA ALA A 190 7.79 -12.16 0.97
C ALA A 190 6.92 -12.69 -0.20
N PRO A 191 6.67 -14.01 -0.37
CA PRO A 191 5.80 -14.48 -1.42
C PRO A 191 4.35 -13.99 -1.29
N GLY A 192 3.85 -13.86 -0.06
CA GLY A 192 2.51 -13.31 0.22
C GLY A 192 2.45 -11.81 -0.07
N LEU A 193 3.49 -11.09 0.34
CA LEU A 193 3.66 -9.66 0.09
C LEU A 193 3.69 -9.34 -1.41
N ALA A 194 4.46 -10.10 -2.19
CA ALA A 194 4.52 -9.96 -3.65
C ALA A 194 3.15 -10.22 -4.32
N ARG A 195 2.45 -11.30 -3.92
CA ARG A 195 1.10 -11.59 -4.42
C ARG A 195 0.12 -10.44 -4.15
N SER A 196 0.13 -9.89 -2.93
CA SER A 196 -0.74 -8.78 -2.57
C SER A 196 -0.42 -7.51 -3.36
N ALA A 197 0.86 -7.19 -3.56
CA ALA A 197 1.28 -6.05 -4.36
C ALA A 197 0.86 -6.20 -5.84
N PHE A 198 1.07 -7.37 -6.44
CA PHE A 198 0.66 -7.65 -7.82
C PHE A 198 -0.86 -7.59 -7.99
N ALA A 199 -1.62 -8.12 -7.02
CA ALA A 199 -3.06 -8.02 -7.03
C ALA A 199 -3.55 -6.56 -6.91
N ALA A 200 -2.86 -5.72 -6.12
CA ALA A 200 -3.17 -4.31 -6.02
C ALA A 200 -2.94 -3.57 -7.34
N VAL A 201 -1.83 -3.84 -8.03
CA VAL A 201 -1.56 -3.29 -9.38
C VAL A 201 -2.62 -3.71 -10.36
N ASN A 202 -2.96 -5.01 -10.42
CA ASN A 202 -4.03 -5.52 -11.28
C ASN A 202 -5.35 -4.77 -11.04
N ARG A 203 -5.80 -4.68 -9.78
CA ARG A 203 -7.06 -4.00 -9.45
C ARG A 203 -7.03 -2.52 -9.81
N ARG A 204 -5.94 -1.82 -9.49
CA ARG A 204 -5.80 -0.38 -9.76
C ARG A 204 -5.87 -0.10 -11.26
N LEU A 205 -5.06 -0.82 -12.05
CA LEU A 205 -5.04 -0.66 -13.50
C LEU A 205 -6.38 -1.08 -14.12
N ALA A 206 -7.00 -2.16 -13.65
CA ALA A 206 -8.29 -2.61 -14.17
C ALA A 206 -9.40 -1.56 -13.91
N CYS A 207 -9.46 -0.99 -12.72
CA CYS A 207 -10.44 0.03 -12.39
C CYS A 207 -10.28 1.27 -13.28
N LEU A 208 -9.06 1.77 -13.42
CA LEU A 208 -8.78 2.96 -14.22
C LEU A 208 -8.96 2.71 -15.73
N ALA A 209 -8.46 1.59 -16.25
CA ALA A 209 -8.60 1.24 -17.66
C ALA A 209 -10.05 0.98 -18.05
N GLY A 210 -10.86 0.40 -17.15
CA GLY A 210 -12.30 0.22 -17.34
C GLY A 210 -13.03 1.55 -17.42
N ALA A 211 -12.74 2.48 -16.52
CA ALA A 211 -13.30 3.83 -16.57
C ALA A 211 -12.92 4.57 -17.86
N LEU A 212 -11.65 4.47 -18.29
CA LEU A 212 -11.18 5.06 -19.54
C LEU A 212 -11.87 4.44 -20.75
N GLY A 213 -11.94 3.11 -20.84
CA GLY A 213 -12.59 2.40 -21.94
C GLY A 213 -14.06 2.79 -22.08
N LEU A 214 -14.81 2.85 -20.97
CA LEU A 214 -16.21 3.31 -20.98
C LEU A 214 -16.35 4.75 -21.47
N ARG A 215 -15.44 5.64 -21.06
CA ARG A 215 -15.43 7.04 -21.52
C ARG A 215 -15.16 7.13 -23.02
N LEU A 216 -14.15 6.42 -23.52
CA LEU A 216 -13.81 6.37 -24.94
C LEU A 216 -14.98 5.83 -25.80
N CYS A 217 -15.67 4.79 -25.33
CA CYS A 217 -16.89 4.28 -25.98
C CYS A 217 -17.99 5.34 -26.05
N ARG A 218 -18.25 6.04 -24.93
CA ARG A 218 -19.31 7.06 -24.85
C ARG A 218 -19.02 8.26 -25.74
N GLU A 219 -17.76 8.66 -25.84
CA GLU A 219 -17.31 9.82 -26.62
C GLU A 219 -17.07 9.48 -28.10
N GLY A 220 -17.00 8.20 -28.47
CA GLY A 220 -16.75 7.75 -29.84
C GLY A 220 -15.34 8.06 -30.37
N VAL A 221 -14.41 8.44 -29.48
CA VAL A 221 -13.08 8.96 -29.83
C VAL A 221 -12.15 7.85 -30.32
N SER A 222 -12.27 6.62 -29.79
CA SER A 222 -11.53 5.47 -30.30
C SER A 222 -12.12 4.14 -29.84
N LEU A 223 -12.96 3.54 -30.69
CA LEU A 223 -13.55 2.22 -30.41
C LEU A 223 -12.46 1.13 -30.36
N ASN A 224 -11.48 1.16 -31.26
CA ASN A 224 -10.39 0.18 -31.27
C ASN A 224 -9.57 0.21 -29.97
N LEU A 225 -9.26 1.39 -29.42
CA LEU A 225 -8.56 1.47 -28.14
C LEU A 225 -9.44 0.98 -26.98
N ALA A 226 -10.74 1.29 -27.00
CA ALA A 226 -11.66 0.78 -25.98
C ALA A 226 -11.78 -0.76 -26.02
N GLU A 227 -11.77 -1.38 -27.20
CA GLU A 227 -11.74 -2.84 -27.38
C GLU A 227 -10.45 -3.44 -26.82
N VAL A 228 -9.28 -2.88 -27.17
CA VAL A 228 -7.98 -3.36 -26.66
C VAL A 228 -7.89 -3.21 -25.14
N LEU A 229 -8.41 -2.11 -24.58
CA LEU A 229 -8.53 -1.95 -23.13
C LEU A 229 -9.45 -3.01 -22.52
N GLY A 230 -10.57 -3.33 -23.16
CA GLY A 230 -11.48 -4.40 -22.74
C GLY A 230 -10.78 -5.77 -22.64
N GLU A 231 -9.96 -6.11 -23.63
CA GLU A 231 -9.15 -7.35 -23.60
C GLU A 231 -8.08 -7.30 -22.51
N ALA A 232 -7.42 -6.16 -22.32
CA ALA A 232 -6.45 -5.96 -21.24
C ALA A 232 -7.10 -6.15 -19.86
N LEU A 233 -8.34 -5.70 -19.65
CA LEU A 233 -9.08 -5.88 -18.39
C LEU A 233 -9.30 -7.35 -18.04
N ALA A 234 -9.62 -8.17 -19.04
CA ALA A 234 -9.79 -9.61 -18.85
C ALA A 234 -8.48 -10.28 -18.39
N LEU A 235 -7.34 -9.84 -18.93
CA LEU A 235 -6.01 -10.33 -18.53
C LEU A 235 -5.57 -9.86 -17.13
N LEU A 236 -6.06 -8.70 -16.69
CA LEU A 236 -5.81 -8.17 -15.34
C LEU A 236 -6.66 -8.87 -14.26
N GLY A 237 -7.68 -9.64 -14.66
CA GLY A 237 -8.63 -10.27 -13.75
C GLY A 237 -9.60 -9.26 -13.14
N GLY A 238 -10.00 -8.23 -13.91
CA GLY A 238 -11.01 -7.27 -13.47
C GLY A 238 -12.36 -7.94 -13.21
N ASP A 239 -13.00 -7.61 -12.10
CA ASP A 239 -14.34 -8.12 -11.79
C ASP A 239 -15.33 -7.76 -12.92
N GLY A 240 -16.00 -8.78 -13.46
CA GLY A 240 -16.95 -8.62 -14.57
C GLY A 240 -16.34 -8.66 -15.97
N ALA A 241 -15.01 -8.72 -16.11
CA ALA A 241 -14.40 -9.08 -17.37
C ALA A 241 -14.58 -10.61 -17.56
N GLY A 242 -15.15 -11.02 -18.70
CA GLY A 242 -15.22 -12.42 -19.07
C GLY A 242 -13.82 -13.06 -19.16
N PRO A 243 -13.72 -14.39 -19.36
CA PRO A 243 -12.42 -15.03 -19.55
C PRO A 243 -11.66 -14.35 -20.71
N PRO A 244 -10.34 -14.16 -20.60
CA PRO A 244 -9.56 -13.53 -21.65
C PRO A 244 -9.69 -14.32 -22.96
N THR A 245 -10.10 -13.64 -24.02
CA THR A 245 -10.24 -14.20 -25.37
C THR A 245 -8.97 -14.08 -26.20
N ALA A 246 -7.99 -13.32 -25.72
CA ALA A 246 -6.69 -13.10 -26.32
C ALA A 246 -5.57 -13.32 -25.29
N SER A 247 -4.41 -13.75 -25.76
CA SER A 247 -3.18 -13.85 -24.99
C SER A 247 -2.59 -12.45 -24.69
N ARG A 248 -1.64 -12.40 -23.75
CA ARG A 248 -0.92 -11.14 -23.43
C ARG A 248 -0.19 -10.57 -24.66
N ASP A 249 0.47 -11.43 -25.42
CA ASP A 249 1.25 -11.01 -26.59
C ASP A 249 0.34 -10.42 -27.69
N GLU A 250 -0.82 -11.02 -27.92
CA GLU A 250 -1.81 -10.50 -28.88
C GLU A 250 -2.35 -9.13 -28.46
N VAL A 251 -2.65 -8.92 -27.17
CA VAL A 251 -3.12 -7.62 -26.67
C VAL A 251 -2.02 -6.57 -26.77
N LEU A 252 -0.77 -6.92 -26.46
CA LEU A 252 0.37 -6.03 -26.64
C LEU A 252 0.57 -5.68 -28.12
N ASP A 253 0.48 -6.65 -29.04
CA ASP A 253 0.60 -6.36 -30.47
C ASP A 253 -0.51 -5.41 -30.96
N LYS A 254 -1.74 -5.57 -30.48
CA LYS A 254 -2.83 -4.62 -30.79
C LYS A 254 -2.51 -3.21 -30.31
N PHE A 255 -2.00 -3.05 -29.08
CA PHE A 255 -1.57 -1.75 -28.60
C PHE A 255 -0.42 -1.14 -29.45
N ARG A 256 0.47 -1.93 -30.08
CA ARG A 256 1.54 -1.41 -30.97
C ARG A 256 0.97 -0.78 -32.22
N VAL A 257 -0.09 -1.39 -32.75
CA VAL A 257 -0.77 -0.92 -33.96
C VAL A 257 -1.53 0.38 -33.67
N LEU A 258 -2.02 0.56 -32.44
CA LEU A 258 -2.60 1.81 -31.99
C LEU A 258 -1.51 2.87 -31.89
N ARG A 259 -1.55 3.84 -32.81
CA ARG A 259 -0.63 4.99 -32.81
C ARG A 259 -1.02 5.98 -31.72
N LEU A 260 -0.84 5.60 -30.45
CA LEU A 260 -1.35 6.33 -29.28
C LEU A 260 -0.99 7.83 -29.27
N LYS A 261 0.17 8.21 -29.81
CA LYS A 261 0.61 9.61 -29.92
C LYS A 261 -0.21 10.45 -30.91
N GLU A 262 -0.85 9.82 -31.89
CA GLU A 262 -1.71 10.47 -32.88
C GLU A 262 -3.15 10.62 -32.39
N MET A 263 -3.50 10.02 -31.25
CA MET A 263 -4.88 9.94 -30.74
C MET A 263 -5.30 11.11 -29.84
N GLU A 264 -4.46 12.15 -29.73
CA GLU A 264 -4.71 13.38 -28.94
C GLU A 264 -5.21 13.13 -27.51
N LEU A 265 -4.76 12.04 -26.89
CA LEU A 265 -5.15 11.64 -25.54
C LEU A 265 -4.62 12.63 -24.50
N ALA A 266 -5.38 12.84 -23.42
CA ALA A 266 -4.86 13.56 -22.27
C ALA A 266 -3.64 12.83 -21.69
N GLU A 267 -2.69 13.59 -21.13
CA GLU A 267 -1.43 13.04 -20.61
C GLU A 267 -1.65 11.93 -19.57
N ALA A 268 -2.65 12.11 -18.70
CA ALA A 268 -3.02 11.11 -17.69
C ALA A 268 -3.54 9.80 -18.32
N ASP A 269 -4.32 9.88 -19.40
CA ASP A 269 -4.84 8.70 -20.10
C ASP A 269 -3.72 7.94 -20.82
N LEU A 270 -2.83 8.67 -21.50
CA LEU A 270 -1.65 8.08 -22.12
C LEU A 270 -0.76 7.43 -21.06
N GLY A 271 -0.54 8.10 -19.92
CA GLY A 271 0.20 7.56 -18.79
C GLY A 271 -0.36 6.24 -18.28
N LEU A 272 -1.70 6.15 -18.14
CA LEU A 272 -2.42 4.94 -17.76
C LEU A 272 -2.29 3.82 -18.81
N ILE A 273 -2.47 4.11 -20.10
CA ILE A 273 -2.36 3.11 -21.16
C ILE A 273 -0.95 2.52 -21.18
N LEU A 274 0.06 3.37 -21.05
CA LEU A 274 1.44 2.91 -20.97
C LEU A 274 1.73 2.15 -19.68
N ALA A 275 1.03 2.42 -18.58
CA ALA A 275 1.09 1.62 -17.36
C ALA A 275 0.54 0.21 -17.55
N VAL A 276 -0.61 0.09 -18.23
CA VAL A 276 -1.21 -1.20 -18.61
C VAL A 276 -0.27 -1.97 -19.53
N TRP A 277 0.28 -1.30 -20.54
CA TRP A 277 1.27 -1.86 -21.46
C TRP A 277 2.47 -2.45 -20.70
N ASP A 278 3.13 -1.65 -19.86
CA ASP A 278 4.33 -2.09 -19.14
C ASP A 278 4.03 -3.29 -18.24
N TRP A 279 2.86 -3.28 -17.60
CA TRP A 279 2.47 -4.33 -16.69
C TRP A 279 2.16 -5.66 -17.39
N LEU A 280 1.46 -5.62 -18.52
CA LEU A 280 1.17 -6.81 -19.32
C LEU A 280 2.45 -7.38 -19.96
N GLY A 281 3.40 -6.51 -20.29
CA GLY A 281 4.71 -6.87 -20.86
C GLY A 281 5.74 -7.37 -19.84
N ARG A 282 5.38 -7.56 -18.57
CA ARG A 282 6.30 -8.09 -17.56
C ARG A 282 6.61 -9.57 -17.84
N GLU A 283 7.87 -9.96 -17.61
CA GLU A 283 8.26 -11.36 -17.55
C GLU A 283 7.57 -12.03 -16.35
N THR A 284 7.03 -13.23 -16.55
CA THR A 284 6.41 -14.06 -15.50
C THR A 284 7.33 -15.15 -15.04
#